data_AF-A0A7X6FPH8-F1
#
_entry.id   AF-A0A7X6FPH8-F1
#
_cell.length_a   1.000
_cell.length_b   1.000
_cell.length_c   1.000
_cell.angle_alpha   90.00
_cell.angle_beta   90.00
_cell.angle_gamma   90.00
#
_symmetry.space_group_name_H-M   'P 1'
#
loop_
_entity.id
_entity.type
_entity.pdbx_description
1 polymer ?
#
loop_
_entity_poly.entity_id
_entity_poly.type
_entity_poly.pdbx_seq_one_letter_code
_entity_poly.pdbx_strand_id
1 'polypeptide(L)'
;MQQEHSTAEIIADFLDAMRAAGVHMDTGSKGGPHPIPDGELHRADALGKEKRNAHIWYVLHVDGVPAGAFADMQLGIEDTWTAKSRPA
;
A
#
# COMPACT_ATOMS: atom_id res chain seq x y z
N MET A 1 -23.22 -8.04 11.99
CA MET A 1 -21.80 -8.37 12.22
C MET A 1 -20.99 -7.40 11.38
N GLN A 2 -20.80 -6.18 11.88
CA GLN A 2 -20.01 -5.17 11.18
C GLN A 2 -18.56 -5.45 11.56
N GLN A 3 -17.75 -5.90 10.59
CA GLN A 3 -16.32 -6.05 10.83
C GLN A 3 -15.73 -4.64 10.91
N GLU A 4 -15.52 -4.14 12.13
CA GLU A 4 -14.61 -3.03 12.40
C GLU A 4 -13.19 -3.50 12.08
N HIS A 5 -12.82 -3.47 10.81
CA HIS A 5 -11.43 -3.69 10.42
C HIS A 5 -10.62 -2.54 10.98
N SER A 6 -9.83 -2.83 12.01
CA SER A 6 -8.90 -1.86 12.57
C SER A 6 -7.93 -1.42 11.47
N THR A 7 -7.55 -0.15 11.46
CA THR A 7 -6.62 0.43 10.50
C THR A 7 -5.34 -0.40 10.33
N ALA A 8 -4.86 -1.02 11.41
CA ALA A 8 -3.71 -1.93 11.38
C ALA A 8 -3.92 -3.18 10.49
N GLU A 9 -5.12 -3.77 10.49
CA GLU A 9 -5.46 -4.93 9.64
C GLU A 9 -5.50 -4.53 8.17
N ILE A 10 -6.10 -3.38 7.88
CA ILE A 10 -6.17 -2.80 6.52
C ILE A 10 -4.76 -2.55 5.99
N ILE A 11 -3.89 -1.98 6.82
CA ILE A 11 -2.48 -1.74 6.49
C ILE A 11 -1.77 -3.06 6.20
N ALA A 12 -1.96 -4.08 7.05
CA ALA A 12 -1.32 -5.38 6.87
C ALA A 12 -1.78 -6.08 5.57
N ASP A 13 -3.08 -6.06 5.27
CA ASP A 13 -3.65 -6.69 4.07
C ASP A 13 -3.23 -5.93 2.80
N PHE A 14 -3.21 -4.59 2.84
CA PHE A 14 -2.69 -3.77 1.76
C PHE A 14 -1.20 -4.02 1.49
N LEU A 15 -0.39 -4.17 2.55
CA LEU A 15 1.02 -4.53 2.44
C LEU A 15 1.22 -5.92 1.84
N ASP A 16 0.39 -6.89 2.21
CA ASP A 16 0.42 -8.24 1.64
C ASP A 16 0.08 -8.20 0.15
N ALA A 17 -0.95 -7.47 -0.25
CA ALA A 17 -1.33 -7.29 -1.65
C ALA A 17 -0.22 -6.62 -2.49
N MET A 18 0.41 -5.57 -1.96
CA MET A 18 1.58 -4.95 -2.60
C MET A 18 2.71 -5.96 -2.81
N ARG A 19 3.02 -6.79 -1.80
CA ARG A 19 4.04 -7.84 -1.91
C ARG A 19 3.65 -8.92 -2.92
N ALA A 20 2.38 -9.33 -2.95
CA ALA A 20 1.86 -10.32 -3.89
C ALA A 20 1.95 -9.83 -5.35
N ALA A 21 1.73 -8.54 -5.58
CA ALA A 21 1.93 -7.90 -6.88
C ALA A 21 3.40 -7.66 -7.24
N GLY A 22 4.35 -7.93 -6.33
CA GLY A 22 5.78 -7.71 -6.52
C GLY A 22 6.26 -6.28 -6.23
N VAL A 23 5.41 -5.44 -5.62
CA VAL A 23 5.72 -4.08 -5.20
C VAL A 23 6.23 -4.09 -3.77
N HIS A 24 7.56 -4.09 -3.62
CA HIS A 24 8.20 -4.08 -2.30
C HIS A 24 8.52 -2.64 -1.88
N MET A 25 7.60 -2.01 -1.18
CA MET A 25 7.82 -0.69 -0.57
C MET A 25 8.72 -0.79 0.67
N ASP A 26 9.64 0.15 0.83
CA ASP A 26 10.36 0.33 2.09
C ASP A 26 9.44 0.98 3.14
N THR A 27 8.99 0.18 4.10
CA THR A 27 8.13 0.62 5.21
C THR A 27 8.93 1.10 6.43
N GLY A 28 10.26 1.11 6.35
CA GLY A 28 11.16 1.28 7.51
C GLY A 28 12.04 2.53 7.48
N SER A 29 12.15 3.22 6.34
CA SER A 29 13.16 4.26 6.13
C SER A 29 12.56 5.67 6.11
N LYS A 30 13.06 6.49 7.04
CA LYS A 30 13.01 7.96 7.14
C LYS A 30 11.66 8.68 7.32
N GLY A 31 10.50 8.05 7.16
CA GLY A 31 9.20 8.76 7.21
C GLY A 31 8.26 8.46 8.39
N GLY A 32 8.39 7.30 9.04
CA GLY A 32 7.40 6.78 10.00
C GLY A 32 6.74 5.49 9.50
N PRO A 33 5.71 4.96 10.20
CA PRO A 33 5.03 3.73 9.81
C PRO A 33 4.21 3.96 8.54
N HIS A 34 4.78 3.63 7.38
CA HIS A 34 4.06 3.54 6.12
C HIS A 34 3.48 2.13 5.97
N PRO A 35 2.30 1.98 5.33
CA PRO A 35 1.48 2.97 4.63
C PRO A 35 0.63 3.87 5.54
N ILE A 36 0.49 5.14 5.15
CA ILE A 36 -0.37 6.12 5.81
C ILE A 36 -1.78 6.03 5.20
N PRO A 37 -2.81 5.72 6.00
CA PRO A 37 -4.19 5.59 5.56
C PRO A 37 -4.92 6.96 5.49
N ASP A 38 -4.29 7.99 4.92
CA ASP A 38 -4.89 9.34 4.86
C ASP A 38 -5.83 9.53 3.66
N GLY A 39 -5.82 8.59 2.71
CA GLY A 39 -6.46 8.76 1.41
C GLY A 39 -5.70 9.70 0.46
N GLU A 40 -4.49 10.12 0.84
CA GLU A 40 -3.59 10.90 0.01
C GLU A 40 -2.61 10.01 -0.77
N LEU A 41 -2.14 10.54 -1.91
CA LEU A 41 -1.09 9.88 -2.70
C LEU A 41 0.26 10.11 -2.03
N HIS A 42 0.85 9.02 -1.56
CA HIS A 42 2.21 9.00 -1.03
C HIS A 42 3.14 8.33 -2.03
N ARG A 43 4.38 8.84 -2.10
CA ARG A 43 5.44 8.21 -2.87
C ARG A 43 6.45 7.60 -1.92
N ALA A 44 6.86 6.38 -2.22
CA ALA A 44 7.84 5.64 -1.46
C ALA A 44 8.93 5.06 -2.36
N ASP A 45 10.06 4.76 -1.74
CA ASP A 45 11.14 4.03 -2.40
C ASP A 45 10.88 2.52 -2.31
N ALA A 46 11.32 1.80 -3.35
CA ALA A 46 11.32 0.34 -3.33
C ALA A 46 12.44 -0.18 -2.41
N LEU A 47 12.12 -1.16 -1.57
CA LEU A 47 13.05 -1.83 -0.68
C LEU A 47 14.21 -2.46 -1.48
N GLY A 48 15.45 -2.16 -1.08
CA GLY A 48 16.64 -2.79 -1.65
C GLY A 48 17.12 -2.23 -3.00
N LYS A 49 16.55 -1.14 -3.52
CA LYS A 49 17.07 -0.48 -4.71
C LYS A 49 18.14 0.56 -4.35
N GLU A 50 19.32 0.43 -4.95
CA GLU A 50 20.47 1.32 -4.79
C GLU A 50 20.17 2.75 -5.30
N LYS A 51 19.23 2.87 -6.25
CA LYS A 51 18.74 4.14 -6.77
C LYS A 51 17.37 4.47 -6.17
N ARG A 52 17.38 5.29 -5.13
CA ARG A 52 16.20 5.93 -4.52
C ARG A 52 15.63 6.94 -5.51
N ASN A 53 14.53 6.57 -6.14
CA ASN A 53 13.92 7.38 -7.19
C ASN A 53 12.41 7.58 -6.92
N ALA A 54 11.89 7.15 -5.76
CA ALA A 54 10.48 7.30 -5.40
C ALA A 54 9.51 6.85 -6.52
N HIS A 55 9.80 5.69 -7.12
CA HIS A 55 9.03 5.13 -8.24
C HIS A 55 7.73 4.46 -7.81
N ILE A 56 7.63 4.09 -6.53
CA ILE A 56 6.41 3.53 -5.98
C ILE A 56 5.53 4.69 -5.52
N TRP A 57 4.27 4.65 -5.93
CA TRP A 57 3.24 5.49 -5.31
C TRP A 57 2.13 4.60 -4.79
N TYR A 58 1.50 5.03 -3.70
CA TYR A 58 0.37 4.36 -3.10
C TYR A 58 -0.61 5.37 -2.52
N VAL A 59 -1.88 4.96 -2.43
CA VAL A 59 -2.95 5.69 -1.75
C VAL A 59 -3.78 4.67 -0.96
N LEU A 60 -4.19 5.02 0.26
CA LEU A 60 -5.00 4.15 1.11
C LEU A 60 -6.11 4.96 1.77
N HIS A 61 -7.35 4.71 1.38
CA HIS A 61 -8.56 5.31 1.94
C HIS A 61 -9.14 4.41 3.04
N VAL A 62 -9.40 4.99 4.22
CA VAL A 62 -10.07 4.30 5.35
C VAL A 62 -11.38 4.95 5.80
N ASP A 63 -11.76 6.08 5.21
CA ASP A 63 -12.97 6.87 5.55
C ASP A 63 -14.31 6.18 5.19
N GLY A 64 -14.29 4.93 4.74
CA GLY A 64 -15.49 4.20 4.37
C GLY A 64 -15.20 2.74 4.05
N VAL A 65 -15.23 2.37 2.77
CA VAL A 65 -14.73 1.05 2.34
C VAL A 65 -13.22 1.13 2.25
N PRO A 66 -12.47 0.29 2.98
CA PRO A 66 -11.03 0.30 2.88
C PRO A 66 -10.61 -0.07 1.45
N ALA A 67 -9.95 0.87 0.79
CA ALA A 67 -9.52 0.73 -0.59
C ALA A 67 -8.20 1.46 -0.77
N GLY A 68 -7.33 0.91 -1.59
CA GLY A 68 -6.06 1.52 -1.91
C GLY A 68 -5.67 1.23 -3.34
N ALA A 69 -4.75 2.03 -3.86
CA ALA A 69 -4.12 1.77 -5.14
C ALA A 69 -2.63 1.91 -4.95
N PHE A 70 -1.87 1.12 -5.69
CA PHE A 70 -0.43 1.20 -5.69
C PHE A 70 0.09 0.95 -7.10
N ALA A 71 1.21 1.58 -7.42
CA ALA A 71 1.93 1.25 -8.63
C ALA A 71 3.43 1.45 -8.48
N ASP A 72 4.17 0.65 -9.22
CA ASP A 72 5.61 0.75 -9.40
C ASP A 72 5.89 1.24 -10.83
N MET A 73 6.35 2.49 -10.96
CA MET A 73 6.68 3.10 -12.25
C MET A 73 7.91 2.50 -12.92
N GLN A 74 8.74 1.73 -12.19
CA GLN A 74 9.97 1.14 -12.72
C GLN A 74 9.69 -0.20 -13.41
N LEU A 75 8.78 -0.99 -12.85
CA LEU A 75 8.31 -2.27 -13.37
C LEU A 75 7.06 -2.10 -14.25
N GLY A 76 6.39 -0.94 -14.18
CA GLY A 76 5.14 -0.70 -14.88
C GLY A 76 3.98 -1.52 -14.31
N ILE A 77 4.03 -1.81 -13.01
CA ILE A 77 2.99 -2.58 -12.30
C ILE A 77 2.05 -1.58 -11.67
N GLU A 78 0.77 -1.66 -11.97
CA GLU A 78 -0.28 -0.89 -11.29
C GLU A 78 -1.35 -1.87 -10.84
N ASP A 79 -1.78 -1.76 -9.59
CA ASP A 79 -2.84 -2.60 -9.07
C ASP A 79 -3.69 -1.83 -8.05
N THR A 80 -4.91 -2.31 -7.86
CA THR A 80 -5.90 -1.69 -6.98
C THR A 80 -6.36 -2.70 -5.97
N TRP A 81 -6.18 -2.35 -4.70
CA TRP A 81 -6.58 -3.18 -3.58
C TRP A 81 -7.88 -2.69 -2.96
N THR A 82 -8.71 -3.62 -2.51
CA THR A 82 -9.89 -3.30 -1.70
C THR A 82 -10.12 -4.38 -0.66
N ALA A 83 -10.40 -3.97 0.58
CA ALA A 83 -10.68 -4.91 1.67
C ALA A 83 -11.91 -5.80 1.40
N LYS A 84 -12.80 -5.40 0.49
CA LYS A 84 -13.94 -6.25 0.10
C LYS A 84 -13.56 -7.37 -0.87
N SER A 85 -12.43 -7.25 -1.57
CA SER A 85 -11.98 -8.23 -2.58
C SER A 85 -11.03 -9.23 -1.97
N ARG A 86 -11.37 -9.78 -0.80
CA ARG A 86 -10.76 -11.02 -0.33
C ARG A 86 -11.54 -12.16 -0.96
N PRO A 87 -10.97 -12.93 -1.90
CA PRO A 87 -11.58 -14.20 -2.28
C PRO A 87 -11.63 -15.09 -1.03
N ALA A 88 -12.82 -15.61 -0.74
CA ALA A 88 -13.09 -16.48 0.41
C ALA A 88 -12.27 -17.78 0.39
#